data_AF-A0AAV9ZZV1-F1
#
_entry.id   AF-A0AAV9ZZV1-F1
#
_cell.length_a   1.000
_cell.length_b   1.000
_cell.length_c   1.000
_cell.angle_alpha   90.00
_cell.angle_beta   90.00
_cell.angle_gamma   90.00
#
_symmetry.space_group_name_H-M   'P 1'
#
loop_
_entity.id
_entity.type
_entity.pdbx_description
1 polymer ?
#
loop_
_entity_poly.entity_id
_entity_poly.type
_entity_poly.pdbx_seq_one_letter_code
_entity_poly.pdbx_strand_id
1 'polypeptide(L)'
;MARFDVAIEPTDMSNFLAIFGGEKSKLGMSEKMEGMLQINSFSLIRPTDPLFRSSTIQNMWRQARTKADADPASAGRSIGMMEFGNGDGNHTITFAVHIVPAALHLVRKSEPWIVKDPITGQETLLPFSIYSCLEYMNMHIRADKKDQLLLRAPMRPSDVQIIRDAGAGVDSRAANFMIDKMCRESVFTLLAVGPKGARYVPIVE
;
A
#
# COMPACT_ATOMS: atom_id res chain seq x y z
N MET A 1 -13.32 0.78 -10.44
CA MET A 1 -12.25 1.69 -9.99
C MET A 1 -11.47 0.98 -8.90
N ALA A 2 -10.15 1.12 -8.87
CA ALA A 2 -9.34 0.62 -7.77
C ALA A 2 -9.14 1.76 -6.75
N ARG A 3 -9.31 1.47 -5.47
CA ARG A 3 -8.95 2.37 -4.38
C ARG A 3 -7.80 1.76 -3.58
N PHE A 4 -6.82 2.58 -3.29
CA PHE A 4 -5.69 2.26 -2.41
C PHE A 4 -5.75 3.21 -1.22
N ASP A 5 -5.74 2.68 -0.01
CA ASP A 5 -5.50 3.51 1.17
C ASP A 5 -4.00 3.44 1.49
N VAL A 6 -3.36 4.61 1.64
CA VAL A 6 -1.93 4.77 1.88
C VAL A 6 -1.65 5.39 3.23
N ALA A 7 -0.46 5.14 3.76
CA ALA A 7 0.06 5.76 4.97
C ALA A 7 1.54 6.12 4.79
N ILE A 8 2.05 6.96 5.68
CA ILE A 8 3.48 7.20 5.84
C ILE A 8 3.98 6.29 6.96
N GLU A 9 4.92 5.40 6.65
CA GLU A 9 5.60 4.52 7.62
C GLU A 9 7.07 4.96 7.79
N PRO A 10 7.72 4.70 8.93
CA PRO A 10 9.15 4.95 9.10
C PRO A 10 9.99 4.26 8.01
N THR A 11 11.02 4.94 7.50
CA THR A 11 11.95 4.33 6.53
C THR A 11 12.78 3.19 7.13
N ASP A 12 12.99 3.23 8.45
CA ASP A 12 13.65 2.18 9.24
C ASP A 12 12.61 1.30 9.93
N MET A 13 12.64 -0.01 9.62
CA MET A 13 11.71 -0.98 10.20
C MET A 13 11.85 -1.09 11.72
N SER A 14 13.05 -0.90 12.29
CA SER A 14 13.24 -0.95 13.74
C SER A 14 12.45 0.16 14.45
N ASN A 15 12.34 1.34 13.84
CA ASN A 15 11.50 2.43 14.32
C ASN A 15 10.01 2.07 14.25
N PHE A 16 9.57 1.43 13.15
CA PHE A 16 8.19 0.94 13.05
C PHE A 16 7.87 -0.02 14.21
N LEU A 17 8.73 -1.01 14.47
CA LEU A 17 8.54 -1.98 15.55
C LEU A 17 8.51 -1.33 16.93
N ALA A 18 9.40 -0.36 17.18
CA ALA A 18 9.43 0.36 18.44
C ALA A 18 8.13 1.17 18.66
N ILE A 19 7.63 1.85 17.62
CA ILE A 19 6.37 2.61 17.68
C ILE A 19 5.19 1.67 17.91
N PHE A 20 5.12 0.58 17.14
CA PHE A 20 4.05 -0.43 17.23
C PHE A 20 4.04 -1.12 18.60
N GLY A 21 5.21 -1.52 19.12
CA GLY A 21 5.34 -2.16 20.43
C GLY A 21 5.14 -1.22 21.63
N GLY A 22 4.91 0.07 21.40
CA GLY A 22 4.73 1.06 22.46
C GLY A 22 6.02 1.42 23.23
N GLU A 23 7.21 1.15 22.66
CA GLU A 23 8.48 1.51 23.28
C GLU A 23 8.68 3.03 23.24
N LYS A 24 8.36 3.71 24.34
CA LYS A 24 8.55 5.18 24.46
C LYS A 24 10.02 5.59 24.62
N SER A 25 10.90 4.68 25.04
CA SER A 25 12.25 5.00 25.53
C SER A 25 13.36 4.99 24.47
N LYS A 26 13.18 4.30 23.33
CA LYS A 26 14.18 4.27 22.24
C LYS A 26 13.97 5.33 21.17
N LEU A 27 12.74 5.82 21.04
CA LEU A 27 12.45 6.91 20.14
C LEU A 27 12.85 8.20 20.86
N GLY A 28 14.05 8.70 20.59
CA GLY A 28 14.41 10.10 20.79
C GLY A 28 13.49 10.98 19.94
N MET A 29 12.20 11.06 20.30
CA MET A 29 11.10 11.68 19.56
C MET A 29 11.27 13.20 19.35
N SER A 30 12.43 13.74 19.72
CA SER A 30 12.84 15.09 19.34
C SER A 30 13.38 15.18 17.92
N GLU A 31 13.74 14.08 17.26
CA GLU A 31 14.21 14.11 15.87
C GLU A 31 13.09 13.87 14.85
N LYS A 32 13.08 14.72 13.82
CA LYS A 32 12.19 14.59 12.66
C LYS A 32 12.45 13.24 11.99
N MET A 33 11.57 12.27 12.24
CA MET A 33 11.66 10.95 11.62
C MET A 33 11.30 11.06 10.13
N GLU A 34 12.14 10.50 9.28
CA GLU A 34 11.82 10.31 7.87
C GLU A 34 10.90 9.10 7.71
N GLY A 35 9.82 9.30 6.96
CA GLY A 35 8.90 8.25 6.56
C GLY A 35 8.88 8.04 5.05
N MET A 36 8.17 7.01 4.63
CA MET A 36 7.95 6.62 3.24
C MET A 36 6.48 6.25 3.03
N LEU A 37 5.97 6.55 1.85
CA LEU A 37 4.63 6.14 1.45
C LEU A 37 4.55 4.61 1.37
N GLN A 38 3.50 4.05 1.93
CA GLN A 38 3.20 2.62 1.89
C GLN A 38 1.71 2.42 1.60
N ILE A 39 1.40 1.33 0.90
CA ILE A 39 0.04 0.95 0.54
C ILE A 39 -0.51 0.00 1.62
N ASN A 40 -1.55 0.44 2.32
CA ASN A 40 -2.11 -0.31 3.45
C ASN A 40 -3.27 -1.19 3.04
N SER A 41 -4.11 -0.73 2.12
CA SER A 41 -5.28 -1.48 1.69
C SER A 41 -5.51 -1.33 0.18
N PHE A 42 -6.27 -2.28 -0.35
CA PHE A 42 -6.83 -2.22 -1.68
C PHE A 42 -8.33 -2.51 -1.60
N SER A 43 -9.12 -1.78 -2.37
CA SER A 43 -10.55 -2.02 -2.51
C SER A 43 -10.98 -1.85 -3.96
N LEU A 44 -11.76 -2.82 -4.46
CA LEU A 44 -12.39 -2.72 -5.77
C LEU A 44 -13.73 -1.99 -5.66
N ILE A 45 -13.78 -0.76 -6.15
CA ILE A 45 -15.01 0.02 -6.25
C ILE A 45 -15.75 -0.41 -7.52
N ARG A 46 -16.88 -1.09 -7.33
CA ARG A 46 -17.72 -1.64 -8.40
C ARG A 46 -18.55 -0.53 -9.07
N PRO A 47 -19.01 -0.73 -10.32
CA PRO A 47 -19.89 0.25 -10.98
C PRO A 47 -21.21 0.54 -10.25
N THR A 48 -21.64 -0.38 -9.39
CA THR A 48 -22.81 -0.22 -8.53
C THR A 48 -22.57 0.67 -7.31
N ASP A 49 -21.31 0.94 -6.98
CA ASP A 49 -20.91 1.75 -5.83
C ASP A 49 -21.26 3.24 -6.05
N PRO A 50 -21.87 3.92 -5.07
CA PRO A 50 -22.16 5.35 -5.14
C PRO A 50 -20.94 6.22 -5.49
N LEU A 51 -19.74 5.87 -5.00
CA LEU A 51 -18.51 6.62 -5.29
C LEU A 51 -18.19 6.65 -6.79
N PHE A 52 -18.39 5.51 -7.45
CA PHE A 52 -18.18 5.40 -8.91
C PHE A 52 -19.21 6.19 -9.71
N ARG A 53 -20.41 6.41 -9.15
CA ARG A 53 -21.49 7.16 -9.80
C ARG A 53 -21.33 8.68 -9.70
N SER A 54 -20.33 9.17 -8.98
CA SER A 54 -20.07 10.61 -8.95
C SER A 54 -19.78 11.15 -10.36
N SER A 55 -20.38 12.30 -10.68
CA SER A 55 -20.22 12.94 -11.99
C SER A 55 -18.74 13.27 -12.27
N THR A 56 -17.98 13.62 -11.24
CA THR A 56 -16.54 13.91 -11.32
C THR A 56 -15.74 12.70 -11.84
N ILE A 57 -15.91 11.52 -11.25
CA ILE A 57 -15.18 10.31 -11.65
C ILE A 57 -15.57 9.90 -13.07
N GLN A 58 -16.86 9.97 -13.39
CA GLN A 58 -17.37 9.68 -14.73
C GLN A 58 -16.82 10.66 -15.78
N ASN A 59 -16.74 11.95 -15.46
CA ASN A 59 -16.17 12.97 -16.33
C ASN A 59 -14.67 12.74 -16.55
N MET A 60 -13.93 12.44 -15.49
CA MET A 60 -12.50 12.14 -15.56
C MET A 60 -12.23 10.91 -16.43
N TRP A 61 -13.00 9.83 -16.24
CA TRP A 61 -12.89 8.63 -17.09
C TRP A 61 -13.19 8.93 -18.56
N ARG A 62 -14.28 9.67 -18.85
CA ARG A 62 -14.64 10.06 -20.22
C ARG A 62 -13.54 10.90 -20.88
N GLN A 63 -13.00 11.90 -20.17
CA GLN A 63 -11.90 12.72 -20.68
C GLN A 63 -10.65 11.89 -20.97
N ALA A 64 -10.29 10.98 -20.06
CA ALA A 64 -9.17 10.07 -20.26
C ALA A 64 -9.38 9.15 -21.47
N ARG A 65 -10.61 8.63 -21.64
CA ARG A 65 -11.00 7.82 -22.82
C ARG A 65 -10.87 8.62 -24.12
N THR A 66 -11.46 9.81 -24.18
CA THR A 66 -11.35 10.68 -25.37
C THR A 66 -9.89 10.98 -25.70
N LYS A 67 -9.05 11.27 -24.70
CA LYS A 67 -7.61 11.50 -24.91
C LYS A 67 -6.89 10.25 -25.42
N ALA A 68 -7.21 9.08 -24.89
CA ALA A 68 -6.63 7.81 -25.33
C ALA A 68 -6.98 7.46 -26.77
N ASP A 69 -8.25 7.67 -27.15
CA ASP A 69 -8.75 7.35 -28.48
C ASP A 69 -8.22 8.32 -29.56
N ALA A 70 -7.85 9.54 -29.17
CA ALA A 70 -7.20 10.51 -30.04
C ALA A 70 -5.72 10.17 -30.35
N ASP A 71 -5.08 9.33 -29.54
CA ASP A 71 -3.71 8.85 -29.75
C ASP A 71 -3.74 7.47 -30.42
N PRO A 72 -3.28 7.32 -31.68
CA PRO A 72 -3.25 6.02 -32.38
C PRO A 72 -2.49 4.93 -31.63
N ALA A 73 -1.46 5.29 -30.85
CA ALA A 73 -0.72 4.31 -30.05
C ALA A 73 -1.57 3.76 -28.90
N SER A 74 -2.53 4.54 -28.39
CA SER A 74 -3.35 4.24 -27.22
C SER A 74 -4.80 3.90 -27.53
N ALA A 75 -5.24 4.08 -28.77
CA ALA A 75 -6.61 3.82 -29.20
C ALA A 75 -7.04 2.37 -28.89
N GLY A 76 -8.23 2.22 -28.31
CA GLY A 76 -8.77 0.91 -27.93
C GLY A 76 -8.13 0.27 -26.69
N ARG A 77 -7.14 0.88 -26.05
CA ARG A 77 -6.56 0.36 -24.80
C ARG A 77 -7.54 0.48 -23.65
N SER A 78 -7.43 -0.42 -22.67
CA SER A 78 -8.25 -0.35 -21.46
C SER A 78 -7.78 0.79 -20.55
N ILE A 79 -8.73 1.51 -19.97
CA ILE A 79 -8.46 2.60 -19.02
C ILE A 79 -9.10 2.23 -17.68
N GLY A 80 -8.26 2.19 -16.65
CA GLY A 80 -8.68 2.05 -15.26
C GLY A 80 -8.76 3.42 -14.59
N MET A 81 -9.59 3.52 -13.55
CA MET A 81 -9.56 4.61 -12.59
C MET A 81 -8.89 4.11 -11.32
N MET A 82 -7.95 4.90 -10.78
CA MET A 82 -7.30 4.65 -9.50
C MET A 82 -7.53 5.83 -8.56
N GLU A 83 -7.83 5.53 -7.31
CA GLU A 83 -7.96 6.50 -6.23
C GLU A 83 -6.97 6.14 -5.11
N PHE A 84 -6.18 7.12 -4.68
CA PHE A 84 -5.31 7.02 -3.51
C PHE A 84 -5.89 7.88 -2.41
N GLY A 85 -6.29 7.26 -1.30
CA GLY A 85 -6.82 7.93 -0.12
C GLY A 85 -5.87 7.79 1.06
N ASN A 86 -5.86 8.78 1.95
CA ASN A 86 -5.36 8.56 3.30
C ASN A 86 -6.42 7.83 4.15
N GLY A 87 -5.98 7.13 5.19
CA GLY A 87 -6.86 6.26 6.01
C GLY A 87 -8.02 6.98 6.74
N ASP A 88 -7.97 8.30 6.85
CA ASP A 88 -9.06 9.12 7.41
C ASP A 88 -10.13 9.51 6.37
N GLY A 89 -9.87 9.26 5.08
CA GLY A 89 -10.79 9.56 3.97
C GLY A 89 -10.91 11.05 3.61
N ASN A 90 -10.13 11.93 4.24
CA ASN A 90 -10.24 13.39 4.04
C ASN A 90 -9.56 13.86 2.76
N HIS A 91 -8.55 13.12 2.29
CA HIS A 91 -7.78 13.48 1.11
C HIS A 91 -7.67 12.29 0.17
N THR A 92 -8.19 12.46 -1.03
CA THR A 92 -8.10 11.49 -2.10
C THR A 92 -7.55 12.12 -3.36
N ILE A 93 -6.66 11.42 -4.06
CA ILE A 93 -6.21 11.77 -5.40
C ILE A 93 -6.73 10.69 -6.34
N THR A 94 -7.53 11.08 -7.32
CA THR A 94 -7.99 10.17 -8.38
C THR A 94 -7.30 10.51 -9.69
N PHE A 95 -6.88 9.48 -10.42
CA PHE A 95 -6.40 9.63 -11.79
C PHE A 95 -6.77 8.41 -12.64
N ALA A 96 -6.77 8.62 -13.95
CA ALA A 96 -6.96 7.57 -14.94
C ALA A 96 -5.61 6.95 -15.31
N VAL A 97 -5.59 5.62 -15.48
CA VAL A 97 -4.39 4.86 -15.84
C VAL A 97 -4.67 4.02 -17.06
N HIS A 98 -3.75 4.07 -18.02
CA HIS A 98 -3.79 3.22 -19.19
C HIS A 98 -3.24 1.83 -18.85
N ILE A 99 -4.05 0.81 -19.09
CA ILE A 99 -3.61 -0.58 -18.92
C ILE A 99 -2.89 -0.98 -20.20
N VAL A 100 -1.56 -0.99 -20.12
CA VAL A 100 -0.70 -1.33 -21.26
C VAL A 100 -0.68 -2.84 -21.52
N PRO A 101 -0.59 -3.29 -22.78
CA PRO A 101 -0.54 -4.71 -23.12
C PRO A 101 0.61 -5.47 -22.42
N ALA A 102 1.75 -4.82 -22.22
CA ALA A 102 2.90 -5.41 -21.51
C ALA A 102 2.54 -5.79 -20.05
N ALA A 103 1.77 -4.95 -19.35
CA ALA A 103 1.31 -5.25 -18.01
C ALA A 103 0.35 -6.45 -18.01
N LEU A 104 -0.59 -6.51 -18.96
CA LEU A 104 -1.48 -7.67 -19.12
C LEU A 104 -0.72 -8.94 -19.48
N HIS A 105 0.33 -8.84 -20.30
CA HIS A 105 1.16 -9.98 -20.67
C HIS A 105 1.90 -10.54 -19.46
N LEU A 106 2.51 -9.66 -18.65
CA LEU A 106 3.19 -10.02 -17.42
C LEU A 106 2.21 -10.66 -16.42
N VAL A 107 1.01 -10.09 -16.27
CA VAL A 107 -0.07 -10.65 -15.44
C VAL A 107 -0.51 -12.04 -15.92
N ARG A 108 -0.65 -12.25 -17.23
CA ARG A 108 -1.17 -13.52 -17.81
C ARG A 108 -0.16 -14.66 -17.83
N LYS A 109 1.13 -14.34 -17.88
CA LYS A 109 2.22 -15.34 -17.81
C LYS A 109 2.64 -15.62 -16.37
N SER A 110 1.70 -15.53 -15.42
CA SER A 110 1.99 -15.42 -14.00
C SER A 110 2.87 -16.58 -13.51
N GLU A 111 4.17 -16.32 -13.41
CA GLU A 111 5.10 -17.10 -12.60
C GLU A 111 5.02 -16.58 -11.16
N PRO A 112 5.33 -17.42 -10.15
CA PRO A 112 5.46 -16.96 -8.78
C PRO A 112 6.44 -15.79 -8.71
N TRP A 113 6.11 -14.77 -7.93
CA TRP A 113 7.00 -13.65 -7.71
C TRP A 113 8.06 -14.02 -6.69
N ILE A 114 9.33 -13.78 -7.04
CA ILE A 114 10.44 -13.90 -6.10
C ILE A 114 10.52 -12.58 -5.33
N VAL A 115 10.11 -12.61 -4.07
CA VAL A 115 10.30 -11.49 -3.14
C VAL A 115 11.47 -11.80 -2.23
N LYS A 116 12.41 -10.87 -2.15
CA LYS A 116 13.55 -10.95 -1.25
C LYS A 116 13.25 -10.18 0.02
N ASP A 117 13.24 -10.86 1.16
CA ASP A 117 13.07 -10.26 2.48
C ASP A 117 14.19 -9.22 2.73
N PRO A 118 13.84 -7.99 3.13
CA PRO A 118 14.84 -6.92 3.26
C PRO A 118 15.73 -7.06 4.51
N ILE A 119 15.33 -7.88 5.47
CA ILE A 119 16.00 -8.12 6.75
C ILE A 119 16.90 -9.36 6.63
N THR A 120 16.33 -10.49 6.19
CA THR A 120 17.04 -11.78 6.13
C THR A 120 17.72 -12.04 4.79
N GLY A 121 17.29 -11.34 3.74
CA GLY A 121 17.72 -11.62 2.37
C GLY A 121 17.15 -12.91 1.79
N GLN A 122 16.27 -13.62 2.50
CA GLN A 122 15.66 -14.86 2.04
C GLN A 122 14.69 -14.58 0.88
N GLU A 123 14.74 -15.43 -0.14
CA GLU A 123 13.80 -15.39 -1.25
C GLU A 123 12.56 -16.23 -0.95
N THR A 124 11.38 -15.66 -1.19
CA THR A 124 10.09 -16.32 -1.05
C THR A 124 9.35 -16.26 -2.38
N LEU A 125 8.73 -17.37 -2.77
CA LEU A 125 7.85 -17.44 -3.93
C LEU A 125 6.44 -17.08 -3.51
N LEU A 126 5.90 -15.98 -4.05
CA LEU A 126 4.52 -15.56 -3.81
C LEU A 126 3.66 -15.90 -5.03
N PRO A 127 2.45 -16.47 -4.85
CA PRO A 127 1.51 -16.65 -5.95
C PRO A 127 1.12 -15.29 -6.54
N PHE A 128 0.77 -15.25 -7.83
CA PHE A 128 0.29 -14.01 -8.43
C PHE A 128 -1.09 -13.65 -7.87
N SER A 129 -1.11 -12.75 -6.90
CA SER A 129 -2.31 -12.25 -6.23
C SER A 129 -2.26 -10.73 -6.10
N ILE A 130 -3.41 -10.12 -5.77
CA ILE A 130 -3.46 -8.69 -5.44
C ILE A 130 -2.54 -8.41 -4.24
N TYR A 131 -2.51 -9.30 -3.25
CA TYR A 131 -1.70 -9.11 -2.06
C TYR A 131 -0.21 -9.15 -2.34
N SER A 132 0.23 -10.07 -3.19
CA SER A 132 1.62 -10.14 -3.66
C SER A 132 1.98 -8.91 -4.50
N CYS A 133 1.04 -8.40 -5.32
CA CYS A 133 1.15 -7.09 -5.99
C CYS A 133 1.43 -5.94 -5.03
N LEU A 134 0.64 -5.84 -3.95
CA LEU A 134 0.80 -4.80 -2.94
C LEU A 134 2.14 -4.92 -2.21
N GLU A 135 2.49 -6.14 -1.78
CA GLU A 135 3.73 -6.40 -1.07
C GLU A 135 4.96 -6.05 -1.92
N TYR A 136 5.00 -6.45 -3.18
CA TYR A 136 6.08 -6.09 -4.09
C TYR A 136 6.25 -4.57 -4.23
N MET A 137 5.15 -3.83 -4.39
CA MET A 137 5.21 -2.36 -4.48
C MET A 137 5.78 -1.76 -3.20
N ASN A 138 5.29 -2.18 -2.04
CA ASN A 138 5.77 -1.69 -0.74
C ASN A 138 7.25 -2.05 -0.49
N MET A 139 7.65 -3.25 -0.88
CA MET A 139 9.04 -3.72 -0.85
C MET A 139 9.95 -2.90 -1.77
N HIS A 140 9.50 -2.60 -2.99
CA HIS A 140 10.22 -1.75 -3.92
C HIS A 140 10.44 -0.34 -3.34
N ILE A 141 9.40 0.25 -2.74
CA ILE A 141 9.50 1.55 -2.07
C ILE A 141 10.50 1.50 -0.91
N ARG A 142 10.45 0.44 -0.07
CA ARG A 142 11.40 0.25 1.05
C ARG A 142 12.84 0.11 0.61
N ALA A 143 13.06 -0.54 -0.54
CA ALA A 143 14.37 -0.78 -1.11
C ALA A 143 14.99 0.48 -1.72
N ASP A 144 14.18 1.50 -2.04
CA ASP A 144 14.65 2.77 -2.59
C ASP A 144 15.36 3.63 -1.53
N LYS A 145 16.61 3.26 -1.22
CA LYS A 145 17.44 3.94 -0.23
C LYS A 145 17.87 5.35 -0.64
N LYS A 146 17.74 5.70 -1.93
CA LYS A 146 18.18 6.97 -2.52
C LYS A 146 17.04 7.93 -2.86
N ASP A 147 15.81 7.59 -2.49
CA ASP A 147 14.59 8.37 -2.78
C ASP A 147 14.44 8.72 -4.27
N GLN A 148 14.76 7.77 -5.15
CA GLN A 148 14.56 7.93 -6.60
C GLN A 148 13.08 7.98 -6.98
N LEU A 149 12.20 7.37 -6.18
CA LEU A 149 10.75 7.39 -6.36
C LEU A 149 10.11 8.67 -5.83
N LEU A 150 10.84 9.48 -5.05
CA LEU A 150 10.32 10.70 -4.39
C LEU A 150 9.09 10.41 -3.51
N LEU A 151 9.14 9.28 -2.79
CA LEU A 151 8.05 8.79 -1.94
C LEU A 151 8.38 8.91 -0.45
N ARG A 152 9.46 9.60 -0.10
CA ARG A 152 9.80 9.94 1.28
C ARG A 152 9.20 11.28 1.71
N ALA A 153 8.81 11.34 2.97
CA ALA A 153 8.28 12.54 3.58
C ALA A 153 8.56 12.53 5.10
N PRO A 154 8.71 13.69 5.75
CA PRO A 154 8.75 13.75 7.20
C PRO A 154 7.48 13.13 7.81
N MET A 155 7.64 12.26 8.81
CA MET A 155 6.50 11.70 9.53
C MET A 155 5.83 12.76 10.39
N ARG A 156 4.50 12.82 10.31
CA ARG A 156 3.68 13.64 11.19
C ARG A 156 3.37 12.89 12.49
N PRO A 157 3.05 13.62 13.57
CA PRO A 157 2.57 12.99 14.81
C PRO A 157 1.37 12.06 14.58
N SER A 158 0.48 12.40 13.64
CA SER A 158 -0.65 11.56 13.25
C SER A 158 -0.23 10.23 12.63
N ASP A 159 0.83 10.22 11.81
CA ASP A 159 1.33 9.00 11.16
C ASP A 159 1.88 8.03 12.21
N VAL A 160 2.64 8.56 13.17
CA VAL A 160 3.14 7.81 14.34
C VAL A 160 1.99 7.29 15.19
N GLN A 161 0.95 8.11 15.39
CA GLN A 161 -0.19 7.73 16.21
C GLN A 161 -0.97 6.56 15.61
N ILE A 162 -1.14 6.50 14.28
CA ILE A 162 -1.80 5.37 13.61
C ILE A 162 -1.08 4.05 13.90
N ILE A 163 0.26 4.04 13.85
CA ILE A 163 1.07 2.85 14.13
C ILE A 163 0.93 2.43 15.60
N ARG A 164 0.91 3.40 16.53
CA ARG A 164 0.66 3.13 17.96
C ARG A 164 -0.72 2.58 18.22
N ASP A 165 -1.73 3.18 17.60
CA ASP A 165 -3.13 2.79 17.73
C ASP A 165 -3.31 1.35 17.24
N ALA A 166 -2.69 0.99 16.12
CA ALA A 166 -2.64 -0.39 15.64
C ALA A 166 -1.99 -1.33 16.66
N GLY A 167 -0.81 -0.97 17.20
CA GLY A 167 -0.12 -1.76 18.22
C GLY A 167 -0.87 -1.89 19.54
N ALA A 168 -1.67 -0.89 19.91
CA ALA A 168 -2.51 -0.87 21.10
C ALA A 168 -3.88 -1.55 20.87
N GLY A 169 -4.21 -1.98 19.65
CA GLY A 169 -5.49 -2.60 19.31
C GLY A 169 -6.67 -1.63 19.33
N VAL A 170 -6.45 -0.34 19.03
CA VAL A 170 -7.51 0.66 18.91
C VAL A 170 -8.34 0.38 17.66
N ASP A 171 -9.66 0.27 17.81
CA ASP A 171 -10.59 0.08 16.70
C ASP A 171 -10.78 1.40 15.92
N SER A 172 -9.93 1.59 14.93
CA SER A 172 -10.06 2.67 13.96
C SER A 172 -9.76 2.16 12.56
N ARG A 173 -10.37 2.78 11.54
CA ARG A 173 -10.16 2.37 10.15
C ARG A 173 -8.68 2.34 9.75
N ALA A 174 -7.92 3.37 10.12
CA ALA A 174 -6.50 3.47 9.78
C ALA A 174 -5.66 2.41 10.51
N ALA A 175 -5.94 2.17 11.79
CA ALA A 175 -5.29 1.11 12.56
C ALA A 175 -5.61 -0.28 11.99
N ASN A 176 -6.88 -0.54 11.66
CA ASN A 176 -7.31 -1.82 11.09
C ASN A 176 -6.63 -2.09 9.72
N PHE A 177 -6.53 -1.08 8.85
CA PHE A 177 -5.77 -1.22 7.59
C PHE A 177 -4.27 -1.49 7.82
N MET A 178 -3.67 -0.91 8.87
CA MET A 178 -2.30 -1.22 9.24
C MET A 178 -2.14 -2.67 9.71
N ILE A 179 -3.07 -3.17 10.52
CA ILE A 179 -3.08 -4.57 10.96
C ILE A 179 -3.26 -5.52 9.77
N ASP A 180 -4.23 -5.26 8.89
CA ASP A 180 -4.45 -6.08 7.68
C ASP A 180 -3.21 -6.11 6.78
N LYS A 181 -2.50 -4.98 6.69
CA LYS A 181 -1.21 -4.89 5.99
C LYS A 181 -0.15 -5.76 6.65
N MET A 182 -0.03 -5.69 7.96
CA MET A 182 0.93 -6.49 8.71
C MET A 182 0.65 -7.99 8.61
N CYS A 183 -0.61 -8.39 8.58
CA CYS A 183 -1.00 -9.79 8.36
C CYS A 183 -0.68 -10.30 6.96
N ARG A 184 -0.61 -9.41 5.97
CA ARG A 184 -0.35 -9.73 4.57
C ARG A 184 1.12 -9.80 4.21
N GLU A 185 1.92 -8.83 4.67
CA GLU A 185 3.30 -8.68 4.18
C GLU A 185 4.27 -9.59 4.93
N SER A 186 5.07 -10.34 4.17
CA SER A 186 6.02 -11.31 4.73
C SER A 186 7.06 -10.67 5.65
N VAL A 187 7.42 -9.40 5.43
CA VAL A 187 8.36 -8.64 6.27
C VAL A 187 7.96 -8.56 7.74
N PHE A 188 6.66 -8.72 8.05
CA PHE A 188 6.15 -8.72 9.42
C PHE A 188 5.99 -10.13 10.01
N THR A 189 6.26 -11.19 9.24
CA THR A 189 6.14 -12.59 9.71
C THR A 189 7.03 -12.86 10.92
N LEU A 190 8.19 -12.19 11.02
CA LEU A 190 9.08 -12.28 12.19
C LEU A 190 8.44 -11.75 13.49
N LEU A 191 7.40 -10.90 13.40
CA LEU A 191 6.66 -10.38 14.55
C LEU A 191 5.64 -11.38 15.10
N ALA A 192 5.26 -12.39 14.32
CA ALA A 192 4.33 -13.43 14.74
C ALA A 192 4.90 -14.36 15.84
N VAL A 193 6.19 -14.23 16.18
CA VAL A 193 6.90 -15.09 17.14
C VAL A 193 7.08 -14.43 18.52
N GLY A 194 6.50 -13.25 18.77
CA GLY A 194 6.63 -12.51 20.03
C GLY A 194 5.70 -12.97 21.19
N PRO A 195 6.07 -12.75 22.48
CA PRO A 195 5.63 -13.56 23.63
C PRO A 195 4.18 -13.37 24.11
N LYS A 196 3.37 -12.55 23.44
CA LYS A 196 2.01 -12.21 23.91
C LYS A 196 0.98 -12.24 22.78
N GLY A 197 0.71 -13.44 22.28
CA GLY A 197 -0.64 -13.82 21.85
C GLY A 197 -1.24 -13.09 20.64
N ALA A 198 -0.45 -12.39 19.82
CA ALA A 198 -0.89 -12.01 18.49
C ALA A 198 -1.07 -13.30 17.68
N ARG A 199 -2.32 -13.78 17.58
CA ARG A 199 -2.66 -14.95 16.76
C ARG A 199 -2.48 -14.56 15.30
N TYR A 200 -1.28 -14.79 14.79
CA TYR A 200 -1.04 -14.84 13.36
C TYR A 200 -1.82 -16.03 12.81
N VAL A 201 -2.92 -15.77 12.12
CA VAL A 201 -3.51 -16.74 11.21
C VAL A 201 -3.04 -16.27 9.84
N PRO A 202 -2.06 -16.93 9.22
CA PRO A 202 -1.78 -16.67 7.82
C PRO A 202 -3.11 -16.84 7.07
N ILE A 203 -3.50 -15.84 6.30
CA ILE A 203 -4.58 -16.02 5.33
C ILE A 203 -4.00 -16.95 4.27
N VAL A 204 -4.19 -18.24 4.49
CA VAL A 204 -4.00 -19.26 3.47
C VAL A 204 -5.24 -19.14 2.58
N GLU A 205 -5.09 -18.48 1.43
CA GLU A 205 -6.06 -18.63 0.33
C GLU A 205 -6.00 -20.05 -0.24
#